data_AF-B5H442-F1
#
_entry.id   AF-B5H442-F1
#
_cell.length_a   1.000
_cell.length_b   1.000
_cell.length_c   1.000
_cell.angle_alpha   90.00
_cell.angle_beta   90.00
_cell.angle_gamma   90.00
#
_symmetry.space_group_name_H-M   'P 1'
#
loop_
_entity.id
_entity.type
_entity.pdbx_description
1 polymer ?
#
loop_
_entity_poly.entity_id
_entity_poly.type
_entity_poly.pdbx_seq_one_letter_code
_entity_poly.pdbx_strand_id
1 'polypeptide(L)'
;MSRNPALDHPAVLATVIRVLRSELGFDAHPVEPGDRLDLLPEADSVRLMRAVSTLERLYGTELDDNDVHAAETVADLVALLQEHATTGPVAEPTTETGAETGAAAGTGAGASPERP
;
A
#
# COMPACT_ATOMS: atom_id res chain seq x y z
N MET A 1 -6.61 24.20 0.92
CA MET A 1 -6.49 22.75 0.70
C MET A 1 -5.93 22.13 1.96
N SER A 2 -6.79 21.58 2.81
CA SER A 2 -6.38 20.96 4.07
C SER A 2 -5.84 19.57 3.77
N ARG A 3 -4.52 19.40 3.83
CA ARG A 3 -3.84 18.10 3.77
C ARG A 3 -4.45 17.19 4.82
N ASN A 4 -5.09 16.09 4.43
CA ASN A 4 -5.73 15.17 5.37
C ASN A 4 -4.64 14.48 6.22
N PRO A 5 -4.48 14.82 7.52
CA PRO A 5 -3.36 14.34 8.33
C PRO A 5 -3.54 12.88 8.77
N ALA A 6 -4.71 12.27 8.52
CA ALA A 6 -5.01 10.88 8.85
C ALA A 6 -4.46 9.87 7.83
N LEU A 7 -4.05 10.33 6.64
CA LEU A 7 -3.47 9.47 5.60
C LEU A 7 -1.96 9.58 5.67
N ASP A 8 -1.32 8.60 6.34
CA ASP A 8 0.12 8.48 6.37
C ASP A 8 0.70 8.44 4.95
N HIS A 9 1.36 9.52 4.55
CA HIS A 9 2.04 9.65 3.25
C HIS A 9 2.89 8.42 2.87
N PRO A 10 3.75 7.86 3.75
CA PRO A 10 4.51 6.67 3.41
C PRO A 10 3.64 5.43 3.16
N ALA A 11 2.48 5.31 3.83
CA ALA A 11 1.55 4.20 3.61
C ALA A 11 0.79 4.34 2.29
N VAL A 12 0.41 5.57 1.93
CA VAL A 12 -0.21 5.87 0.63
C VAL A 12 0.78 5.58 -0.50
N LEU A 13 2.01 6.07 -0.38
CA LEU A 13 3.09 5.82 -1.34
C LEU A 13 3.36 4.32 -1.54
N ALA A 14 3.50 3.56 -0.45
CA ALA A 14 3.71 2.12 -0.54
C ALA A 14 2.55 1.41 -1.25
N THR A 15 1.31 1.85 -1.01
CA THR A 15 0.12 1.30 -1.67
C THR A 15 0.09 1.65 -3.15
N VAL A 16 0.38 2.90 -3.51
CA VAL A 16 0.46 3.36 -4.92
C VAL A 16 1.52 2.57 -5.68
N ILE A 17 2.72 2.43 -5.13
CA ILE A 17 3.80 1.66 -5.75
C ILE A 17 3.38 0.20 -5.95
N ARG A 18 2.73 -0.41 -4.95
CA ARG A 18 2.23 -1.80 -5.05
C ARG A 18 1.21 -1.96 -6.18
N VAL A 19 0.24 -1.05 -6.29
CA VAL A 19 -0.78 -1.10 -7.34
C VAL A 19 -0.16 -0.87 -8.72
N LEU A 20 0.72 0.12 -8.86
CA LEU A 20 1.45 0.37 -10.11
C LEU A 20 2.23 -0.87 -10.55
N ARG A 21 3.01 -1.48 -9.66
CA ARG A 21 3.76 -2.71 -9.99
C ARG A 21 2.84 -3.86 -10.44
N SER A 22 1.73 -4.06 -9.73
CA SER A 22 0.76 -5.12 -10.03
C SER A 22 0.08 -4.93 -11.39
N GLU A 23 -0.38 -3.71 -11.68
CA GLU A 23 -1.14 -3.42 -12.90
C GLU A 23 -0.24 -3.27 -14.14
N LEU A 24 0.97 -2.74 -13.95
CA LEU A 24 1.93 -2.58 -15.05
C LEU A 24 2.79 -3.84 -15.25
N GLY A 25 2.87 -4.73 -14.26
CA GLY A 25 3.49 -6.05 -14.40
C GLY A 25 5.00 -6.08 -14.18
N PHE A 26 5.54 -5.21 -13.32
CA PHE A 26 6.97 -5.12 -13.02
C PHE A 26 7.29 -5.29 -11.52
N ASP A 27 7.13 -6.49 -10.98
CA ASP A 27 7.36 -6.73 -9.54
C ASP A 27 8.78 -6.40 -9.05
N ALA A 28 9.78 -6.53 -9.92
CA ALA A 28 11.20 -6.32 -9.56
C ALA A 28 11.74 -4.91 -9.86
N HIS A 29 10.96 -4.03 -10.49
CA HIS A 29 11.46 -2.69 -10.82
C HIS A 29 11.38 -1.76 -9.61
N PRO A 30 12.48 -1.15 -9.17
CA PRO A 30 12.44 -0.10 -8.15
C PRO A 30 11.59 1.06 -8.69
N VAL A 31 10.65 1.54 -7.88
CA VAL A 31 9.82 2.71 -8.20
C VAL A 31 10.10 3.72 -7.12
N GLU A 32 10.58 4.89 -7.52
CA GLU A 32 10.84 6.03 -6.65
C GLU A 32 9.71 7.07 -6.76
N PRO A 33 9.46 7.86 -5.70
CA PRO A 33 8.44 8.91 -5.75
C PRO A 33 8.69 9.95 -6.85
N GLY A 34 9.95 10.16 -7.26
CA GLY A 34 10.30 11.07 -8.34
C GLY A 34 10.20 10.47 -9.74
N ASP A 35 9.88 9.19 -9.88
CA ASP A 35 9.76 8.55 -11.19
C ASP A 35 8.54 9.07 -11.93
N ARG A 36 8.70 9.30 -13.23
CA ARG A 36 7.60 9.74 -14.10
C ARG A 36 6.72 8.55 -14.45
N LEU A 37 5.40 8.73 -14.31
CA LEU A 37 4.41 7.67 -14.58
C LEU A 37 4.51 7.16 -16.02
N ASP A 38 4.70 8.04 -17.00
CA ASP A 38 4.85 7.69 -18.42
C ASP A 38 6.19 7.03 -18.77
N LEU A 39 7.20 7.11 -17.90
CA LEU A 39 8.51 6.51 -18.11
C LEU A 39 8.67 5.18 -17.37
N LEU A 40 7.66 4.76 -16.61
CA LEU A 40 7.68 3.46 -15.95
C LEU A 40 7.73 2.34 -17.01
N PRO A 41 8.42 1.22 -16.72
CA PRO A 41 8.46 0.08 -17.64
C PRO A 41 7.05 -0.39 -17.97
N GLU A 42 6.75 -0.72 -19.23
CA GLU A 42 5.41 -1.21 -19.61
C GLU A 42 4.26 -0.21 -19.31
N ALA A 43 4.57 1.05 -19.02
CA ALA A 43 3.57 2.10 -18.86
C ALA A 43 2.90 2.36 -20.22
N ASP A 44 1.63 2.03 -20.27
CA ASP A 44 0.72 2.37 -21.34
C ASP A 44 -0.45 3.15 -20.73
N SER A 45 -1.01 4.12 -21.45
CA SER A 45 -2.11 4.95 -20.93
C SER A 45 -3.27 4.10 -20.40
N VAL A 46 -3.54 2.95 -21.02
CA VAL A 46 -4.60 2.03 -20.55
C VAL A 46 -4.22 1.35 -19.23
N ARG A 47 -2.96 0.94 -19.07
CA ARG A 47 -2.49 0.28 -17.83
C ARG A 47 -2.41 1.29 -16.68
N LEU A 48 -1.96 2.51 -16.95
CA LEU A 48 -1.93 3.58 -15.97
C LEU A 48 -3.36 3.91 -15.50
N MET A 49 -4.31 4.04 -16.42
CA MET A 49 -5.72 4.27 -16.06
C MET A 49 -6.32 3.12 -15.26
N ARG A 50 -5.95 1.85 -15.55
CA ARG A 50 -6.35 0.73 -14.69
C ARG A 50 -5.80 0.84 -13.27
N ALA A 51 -4.53 1.22 -13.12
CA ALA A 51 -3.93 1.46 -11.81
C ALA A 51 -4.64 2.58 -11.05
N VAL A 52 -4.94 3.70 -11.72
CA VAL A 52 -5.69 4.81 -11.15
C VAL A 52 -7.09 4.35 -10.72
N SER A 53 -7.85 3.67 -11.57
CA SER A 53 -9.18 3.14 -11.22
C SER A 53 -9.17 2.12 -10.08
N THR A 54 -8.06 1.40 -9.89
CA THR A 54 -7.88 0.53 -8.72
C THR A 54 -7.63 1.37 -7.46
N LEU A 55 -6.83 2.43 -7.54
CA LEU A 55 -6.59 3.36 -6.43
C LEU A 55 -7.85 4.12 -6.02
N GLU A 56 -8.63 4.65 -6.98
CA GLU A 56 -9.93 5.29 -6.72
C GLU A 56 -10.86 4.41 -5.88
N ARG A 57 -10.98 3.14 -6.27
CA ARG A 57 -11.77 2.14 -5.53
C ARG A 57 -11.21 1.84 -4.14
N LEU A 58 -9.90 1.77 -3.99
CA LEU A 58 -9.25 1.50 -2.71
C LEU A 58 -9.42 2.64 -1.69
N TYR A 59 -9.41 3.89 -2.17
CA TYR A 59 -9.53 5.07 -1.32
C TYR A 59 -10.94 5.66 -1.28
N GLY A 60 -11.89 5.05 -2.00
CA GLY A 60 -13.27 5.51 -2.10
C GLY A 60 -13.36 6.94 -2.61
N THR A 61 -12.53 7.29 -3.58
CA THR A 61 -12.41 8.63 -4.15
C THR A 61 -12.66 8.61 -5.65
N GLU A 62 -13.01 9.77 -6.21
CA GLU A 62 -13.16 10.00 -7.64
C GLU A 62 -12.14 11.07 -8.02
N LEU A 63 -11.19 10.71 -8.88
CA LEU A 63 -10.17 11.61 -9.38
C LEU A 63 -10.63 12.16 -10.73
N ASP A 64 -10.47 13.47 -10.94
CA ASP A 64 -10.79 14.04 -12.24
C ASP A 64 -9.75 13.62 -13.28
N ASP A 65 -10.20 13.25 -14.48
CA ASP A 65 -9.31 12.85 -15.58
C ASP A 65 -8.24 13.91 -15.86
N ASN A 66 -8.57 15.20 -15.73
CA ASN A 66 -7.62 16.28 -15.92
C ASN A 66 -6.53 16.29 -14.84
N ASP A 67 -6.91 16.01 -13.60
CA ASP A 67 -5.99 15.97 -12.46
C ASP A 67 -5.07 14.74 -12.53
N VAL A 68 -5.60 13.60 -12.97
CA VAL A 68 -4.82 12.39 -13.25
C VAL A 68 -3.84 12.64 -14.39
N HIS A 69 -4.26 13.32 -15.45
CA HIS A 69 -3.39 13.65 -16.59
C HIS A 69 -2.34 14.71 -16.25
N ALA A 70 -2.60 15.55 -15.25
CA ALA A 70 -1.65 16.53 -14.73
C ALA A 70 -0.59 15.91 -13.81
N ALA A 71 -0.84 14.72 -13.25
CA ALA A 71 0.12 14.01 -12.42
C ALA A 71 1.26 13.45 -13.29
N GLU A 72 2.46 14.02 -13.16
CA GLU A 72 3.63 13.59 -13.94
C GLU A 72 4.42 12.49 -13.23
N THR A 73 4.42 12.50 -11.90
CA THR A 73 5.24 11.61 -11.07
C THR A 73 4.41 10.77 -10.10
N VAL A 74 5.04 9.72 -9.56
CA VAL A 74 4.44 8.90 -8.49
C VAL A 74 4.09 9.75 -7.27
N ALA A 75 4.93 10.74 -6.93
CA ALA A 75 4.65 11.68 -5.85
C ALA A 75 3.42 12.56 -6.11
N ASP A 76 3.22 13.00 -7.36
CA ASP A 76 2.04 13.80 -7.73
C ASP A 76 0.76 12.97 -7.57
N LEU A 77 0.78 11.71 -8.01
CA LEU A 77 -0.35 10.80 -7.85
C LEU A 77 -0.67 10.54 -6.37
N VAL A 78 0.36 10.40 -5.52
CA VAL A 78 0.19 10.27 -4.07
C VAL A 78 -0.41 11.53 -3.46
N ALA A 79 0.07 12.71 -3.86
CA ALA A 79 -0.45 13.98 -3.38
C ALA A 79 -1.93 14.15 -3.77
N LEU A 80 -2.28 13.79 -5.01
CA LEU A 80 -3.64 13.79 -5.53
C LEU A 80 -4.56 12.92 -4.67
N LEU A 81 -4.15 11.67 -4.41
CA LEU A 81 -4.89 10.75 -3.54
C LEU A 81 -5.05 11.31 -2.14
N GLN A 82 -4.01 11.90 -1.55
CA GLN A 82 -4.12 12.46 -0.20
C GLN A 82 -5.05 13.67 -0.10
N GLU A 83 -5.20 14.42 -1.19
CA GLU A 83 -6.12 15.55 -1.26
C GLU A 83 -7.58 15.10 -1.41
N HIS A 84 -7.84 14.10 -2.26
CA HIS A 84 -9.19 13.67 -2.62
C HIS A 84 -9.71 12.47 -1.80
N ALA A 85 -8.84 11.71 -1.12
CA ALA A 85 -9.25 10.53 -0.38
C ALA A 85 -10.10 10.90 0.85
N THR A 86 -11.29 10.31 0.88
CA THR A 86 -12.27 10.46 1.97
C THR A 86 -12.07 9.42 3.07
N THR A 87 -11.46 8.27 2.74
CA THR A 87 -11.14 7.17 3.67
C THR A 87 -9.71 6.66 3.44
N GLY A 88 -9.11 6.06 4.48
CA GLY A 88 -7.87 5.28 4.34
C GLY A 88 -8.06 4.13 3.35
N PRO A 89 -6.96 3.60 2.77
CA PRO A 89 -7.06 2.47 1.85
C PRO A 89 -7.85 1.39 2.58
N VAL A 90 -8.97 0.96 2.03
CA VAL A 90 -9.70 -0.16 2.60
C VAL A 90 -8.77 -1.35 2.50
N ALA A 91 -8.09 -1.62 3.62
CA ALA A 91 -7.31 -2.82 3.77
C ALA A 91 -8.28 -3.94 3.42
N GLU A 92 -7.98 -4.69 2.36
CA GLU A 92 -8.50 -6.05 2.24
C GLU A 92 -8.42 -6.64 3.65
N PRO A 93 -9.50 -7.27 4.16
CA PRO A 93 -9.56 -7.70 5.54
C PRO A 93 -8.30 -8.51 5.81
N THR A 94 -7.36 -7.89 6.53
CA THR A 94 -6.29 -8.62 7.19
C THR A 94 -7.07 -9.52 8.10
N THR A 95 -7.11 -10.79 7.71
CA THR A 95 -7.45 -11.87 8.61
C THR A 95 -6.41 -11.77 9.72
N GLU A 96 -6.80 -11.05 10.75
CA GLU A 96 -6.32 -11.24 12.11
C GLU A 96 -6.47 -12.73 12.39
N THR A 97 -5.37 -13.47 12.22
CA THR A 97 -5.23 -14.84 12.65
C THR A 97 -3.98 -14.92 13.50
N GLY A 98 -4.22 -14.86 14.81
CA GLY A 98 -3.38 -15.53 15.81
C GLY A 98 -2.15 -14.79 16.30
N ALA A 99 -2.33 -13.65 16.96
CA ALA A 99 -1.44 -13.26 18.05
C ALA A 99 -2.07 -13.73 19.38
N GLU A 100 -2.09 -15.05 19.59
CA GLU A 100 -2.47 -15.63 20.87
C GLU A 100 -1.41 -15.25 21.92
N THR A 101 -1.78 -14.29 22.75
CA THR A 101 -1.09 -13.96 23.99
C THR A 101 -1.50 -15.01 25.03
N GLY A 102 -0.65 -16.01 25.23
CA GLY A 102 -0.76 -17.00 26.29
C GLY A 102 0.50 -17.00 27.15
N ALA A 103 0.54 -16.09 28.12
CA ALA A 103 1.61 -15.98 29.09
C ALA A 103 1.60 -17.13 30.12
N ALA A 104 2.81 -17.63 30.40
CA ALA A 104 3.34 -18.12 31.68
C ALA A 104 2.60 -19.20 32.49
N ALA A 105 3.28 -20.33 32.71
CA ALA A 105 3.72 -20.79 34.04
C ALA A 105 4.28 -22.23 33.95
N GLY A 106 5.41 -22.50 34.61
CA GLY A 106 5.80 -23.89 34.89
C GLY A 106 7.30 -24.17 34.98
N THR A 107 8.02 -23.44 35.82
CA THR A 107 9.31 -23.87 36.35
C THR A 107 9.16 -25.23 37.01
N GLY A 108 10.01 -26.19 36.64
CA GLY A 108 10.03 -27.53 37.22
C GLY A 108 11.38 -28.20 37.02
N ALA A 109 12.42 -27.64 37.64
CA ALA A 109 13.64 -28.36 37.91
C ALA A 109 13.31 -29.57 38.80
N GLY A 110 13.68 -30.77 38.34
CA GLY A 110 13.47 -32.01 39.05
C GLY A 110 14.51 -33.04 38.61
N ALA A 111 15.69 -32.92 39.19
CA ALA A 111 16.70 -33.96 39.16
C ALA A 111 16.19 -35.23 39.86
N SER A 112 16.35 -36.40 39.25
CA SER A 112 16.98 -37.58 39.88
C SER A 112 17.09 -38.78 38.93
N PRO A 113 18.05 -39.71 39.19
CA PRO A 113 18.53 -40.75 38.27
C PRO A 113 17.88 -42.13 38.53
N GLU A 114 18.46 -43.20 37.94
CA GLU A 114 18.14 -44.66 38.03
C GLU A 114 17.24 -45.20 36.91
N ARG A 115 17.40 -46.38 36.30
CA ARG A 115 18.29 -47.58 36.31
C ARG A 115 17.80 -48.47 35.12
N PRO A 116 18.14 -49.77 34.89
CA PRO A 116 19.06 -50.70 35.56
C PRO A 116 20.24 -51.20 34.71
#